data_AF-A0A728EHM6-F1
#
_entry.id   AF-A0A728EHM6-F1
#
_cell.length_a   1.000
_cell.length_b   1.000
_cell.length_c   1.000
_cell.angle_alpha   90.00
_cell.angle_beta   90.00
_cell.angle_gamma   90.00
#
_symmetry.space_group_name_H-M   'P 1'
#
loop_
_entity.id
_entity.type
_entity.pdbx_description
1 polymer ?
#
loop_
_entity_poly.entity_id
_entity_poly.type
_entity_poly.pdbx_seq_one_letter_code
_entity_poly.pdbx_strand_id
1 'polypeptide(L)' 'MADIEKRISQFAEKMKSEGRVLSVMDGAWVSVSPTTGMAALDIVEMSKLNAKGDLAAYVLANIEK' A
#
# COMPACT_ATOMS: atom_id res chain seq x y z
N MET A 1 -10.77 -12.92 -6.11
CA MET A 1 -9.74 -12.05 -6.71
C MET A 1 -10.19 -10.59 -6.71
N ALA A 2 -11.43 -10.25 -7.09
CA ALA A 2 -11.92 -8.86 -7.07
C ALA A 2 -11.85 -8.12 -5.72
N ASP A 3 -12.03 -8.79 -4.57
CA ASP A 3 -12.03 -8.13 -3.26
C ASP A 3 -10.64 -7.64 -2.81
N ILE A 4 -9.57 -8.36 -3.16
CA ILE A 4 -8.21 -7.96 -2.73
C ILE A 4 -7.74 -6.74 -3.53
N GLU A 5 -7.99 -6.73 -4.85
CA GLU A 5 -7.63 -5.61 -5.73
C GLU A 5 -8.36 -4.33 -5.31
N LYS A 6 -9.66 -4.43 -4.97
CA LYS A 6 -10.44 -3.31 -4.46
C LYS A 6 -9.88 -2.78 -3.14
N ARG A 7 -9.51 -3.65 -2.21
CA ARG A 7 -8.90 -3.24 -0.92
C ARG A 7 -7.55 -2.56 -1.11
N ILE A 8 -6.72 -3.07 -2.03
CA ILE A 8 -5.43 -2.47 -2.35
C ILE A 8 -5.60 -1.07 -2.94
N SER A 9 -6.50 -0.92 -3.91
CA SER A 9 -6.82 0.37 -4.51
C SER A 9 -7.29 1.37 -3.45
N GLN A 10 -8.25 0.97 -2.61
CA GLN A 10 -8.77 1.82 -1.52
C GLN A 10 -7.69 2.21 -0.51
N PHE A 11 -6.82 1.27 -0.14
CA PHE A 11 -5.69 1.52 0.74
C PHE A 11 -4.72 2.53 0.12
N ALA A 12 -4.33 2.33 -1.14
CA ALA A 12 -3.41 3.21 -1.85
C ALA A 12 -3.98 4.63 -2.03
N GLU A 13 -5.26 4.75 -2.40
CA GLU A 13 -5.96 6.04 -2.49
C GLU A 13 -6.04 6.75 -1.14
N LYS A 14 -6.35 6.00 -0.07
CA LYS A 14 -6.35 6.55 1.29
C LYS A 14 -4.97 7.08 1.68
N MET A 15 -3.91 6.31 1.46
CA MET A 15 -2.54 6.73 1.77
C MET A 15 -2.17 8.02 1.01
N LYS A 16 -2.50 8.08 -0.29
CA LYS A 16 -2.28 9.27 -1.12
C LYS A 16 -3.07 10.49 -0.63
N SER A 17 -4.35 10.31 -0.28
CA SER A 17 -5.22 11.37 0.26
C SER A 17 -4.68 11.93 1.58
N GLU A 18 -4.07 11.08 2.39
CA GLU A 18 -3.42 11.46 3.65
C GLU A 18 -1.98 11.97 3.47
N GLY A 19 -1.56 12.24 2.22
CA GLY A 19 -0.25 12.81 1.91
C GLY A 19 0.91 11.82 2.07
N ARG A 20 0.62 10.52 2.06
CA ARG A 20 1.62 9.46 2.20
C ARG A 20 1.97 8.86 0.85
N VAL A 21 3.24 8.50 0.73
CA VAL A 21 3.83 7.86 -0.45
C VAL A 21 4.05 6.39 -0.14
N LEU A 22 3.63 5.53 -1.06
CA LEU A 22 3.93 4.10 -1.04
C LEU A 22 5.11 3.83 -1.98
N SER A 23 6.13 3.12 -1.49
CA SER A 23 7.32 2.77 -2.25
C SER A 23 7.68 1.31 -2.06
N VAL A 24 8.01 0.60 -3.15
CA VAL A 24 8.45 -0.80 -3.07
C VAL A 24 9.95 -0.88 -2.75
N MET A 25 10.28 -1.56 -1.66
CA MET A 25 11.63 -1.97 -1.26
C MET A 25 11.86 -3.43 -1.65
N ASP A 26 13.05 -3.72 -2.17
CA ASP A 26 13.52 -5.08 -2.52
C ASP A 26 12.56 -5.89 -3.43
N GLY A 27 11.76 -5.20 -4.24
CA GLY A 27 10.86 -5.79 -5.25
C GLY A 27 9.62 -6.50 -4.69
N ALA A 28 9.49 -6.64 -3.37
CA ALA A 28 8.41 -7.42 -2.75
C ALA A 28 7.71 -6.72 -1.58
N TRP A 29 8.31 -5.69 -0.99
CA TRP A 29 7.80 -5.09 0.24
C TRP A 29 7.43 -3.63 0.05
N VAL A 30 6.20 -3.24 0.37
CA VAL A 30 5.82 -1.82 0.34
C VAL A 30 6.18 -1.16 1.65
N SER A 31 6.75 0.03 1.55
CA SER A 31 7.01 0.98 2.62
C SER A 31 6.09 2.19 2.45
N VAL A 32 5.77 2.88 3.55
CA VAL A 32 4.95 4.10 3.53
C VAL A 32 5.70 5.24 4.20
N SER A 33 5.59 6.46 3.67
CA SER A 33 6.22 7.66 4.25
C SER A 33 5.39 8.91 3.97
N PRO A 34 5.18 9.81 4.95
CA PRO A 34 5.55 9.70 6.38
C PRO A 34 4.65 8.72 7.15
N THR A 35 5.17 8.12 8.23
CA THR A 35 4.42 7.21 9.13
C THR A 35 3.77 7.92 10.32
N THR A 36 4.13 9.19 10.57
CA THR A 36 3.57 9.99 11.66
C THR A 36 2.06 10.13 11.53
N GLY A 37 1.33 9.83 12.60
CA GLY A 37 -0.13 9.92 12.61
C GLY A 37 -0.86 8.82 11.84
N MET A 38 -0.15 7.80 11.35
CA MET A 38 -0.78 6.64 10.71
C MET A 38 -1.53 5.80 11.75
N ALA A 39 -2.78 5.45 11.44
CA ALA A 39 -3.57 4.64 12.35
C ALA A 39 -3.01 3.22 12.45
N ALA A 40 -3.04 2.62 13.64
CA ALA A 40 -2.58 1.24 13.84
C ALA A 40 -3.29 0.23 12.93
N LEU A 41 -4.58 0.47 12.63
CA LEU A 41 -5.35 -0.36 11.70
C LEU A 41 -4.80 -0.32 10.28
N ASP A 42 -4.27 0.81 9.83
CA ASP A 42 -3.68 0.94 8.50
C ASP A 42 -2.34 0.19 8.42
N ILE A 43 -1.57 0.15 9.51
CA ILE A 43 -0.33 -0.62 9.60
C ILE A 43 -0.64 -2.12 9.50
N VAL A 44 -1.69 -2.58 10.19
CA VAL A 44 -2.16 -3.97 10.13
C VAL A 44 -2.66 -4.30 8.72
N GLU A 45 -3.42 -3.41 8.10
CA GLU A 45 -3.93 -3.62 6.74
C GLU A 45 -2.78 -3.69 5.73
N MET A 46 -1.84 -2.73 5.76
CA MET A 46 -0.63 -2.74 4.95
C MET A 46 0.13 -4.07 5.08
N SER A 47 0.29 -4.58 6.31
CA SER A 47 0.97 -5.86 6.55
C SER A 47 0.24 -7.04 5.91
N LYS A 48 -1.10 -7.05 5.95
CA LYS A 48 -1.91 -8.07 5.30
C LYS A 48 -1.82 -8.00 3.77
N LEU A 49 -1.84 -6.79 3.21
CA LEU A 49 -1.74 -6.58 1.77
C LEU A 49 -0.32 -6.86 1.23
N ASN A 50 0.71 -6.63 2.05
CA ASN A 50 2.09 -7.01 1.75
C ASN A 50 2.34 -8.52 1.82
N ALA A 51 1.58 -9.28 2.63
CA ALA A 51 1.85 -10.69 2.89
C ALA A 51 1.89 -11.59 1.64
N LYS A 52 1.22 -11.17 0.56
CA LYS A 52 1.19 -11.89 -0.71
C LYS A 52 1.91 -11.16 -1.85
N GLY A 53 2.50 -10.00 -1.58
CA GLY A 53 3.10 -9.14 -2.61
C GLY A 53 2.09 -8.37 -3.48
N ASP A 54 0.78 -8.54 -3.25
CA ASP A 54 -0.27 -7.92 -4.07
C ASP A 54 -0.20 -6.38 -4.00
N LEU A 55 0.10 -5.81 -2.83
CA LEU A 55 0.31 -4.37 -2.67
C LEU A 55 1.54 -3.87 -3.45
N ALA A 56 2.62 -4.64 -3.45
CA ALA A 56 3.84 -4.28 -4.19
C ALA A 56 3.61 -4.31 -5.70
N ALA A 57 2.91 -5.33 -6.20
CA ALA A 57 2.52 -5.42 -7.61
C ALA A 57 1.67 -4.22 -8.05
N TYR A 58 0.69 -3.82 -7.23
CA TYR A 58 -0.13 -2.63 -7.49
C TYR A 58 0.69 -1.34 -7.52
N VAL A 59 1.56 -1.15 -6.52
CA VAL A 59 2.38 0.06 -6.43
C VAL A 59 3.33 0.16 -7.61
N LEU A 60 3.98 -0.94 -8.01
CA LEU A 60 4.83 -0.97 -9.22
C LEU A 60 4.03 -0.63 -10.49
N ALA A 61 2.82 -1.18 -10.64
CA ALA A 61 1.97 -0.89 -11.81
C ALA A 61 1.45 0.55 -11.87
N ASN A 62 1.46 1.28 -10.75
CA ASN A 62 0.90 2.64 -10.65
C ASN A 62 1.95 3.74 -10.41
N ILE A 63 3.21 3.40 -10.10
CA ILE A 63 4.31 4.37 -9.99
C ILE A 63 4.80 4.85 -11.37
N GLU A 64 4.55 4.09 -12.45
CA GLU A 64 5.01 4.42 -13.81
C GLU A 64 4.00 5.24 -14.66
N LYS A 65 2.98 5.86 -14.07
CA LYS A 65 2.01 6.75 -14.77
C LYS A 65 1.92 8.12 -14.13
#